data_AF-A0A832GGQ6-F1
#
_entry.id   AF-A0A832GGQ6-F1
#
_cell.length_a   1.000
_cell.length_b   1.000
_cell.length_c   1.000
_cell.angle_alpha   90.00
_cell.angle_beta   90.00
_cell.angle_gamma   90.00
#
_symmetry.space_group_name_H-M   'P 1'
#
loop_
_entity.id
_entity.type
_entity.pdbx_description
1 polymer ?
#
loop_
_entity_poly.entity_id
_entity_poly.type
_entity_poly.pdbx_seq_one_letter_code
_entity_poly.pdbx_strand_id
1 'polypeptide(L)'
;MHCRQSVRALQPLVAAILLVIVSVAEGRATLRASQPPSFRVLRSNQQELVLHFQLPAYQLDTVITRDGTRALRVSSASGFEVPLSDPGSPQRGILSAMIAIPSVAATWTLQLTGVQERWIELPSIPYPRARIGDDENVQEYQIAADRYRVHQLASVQCAYAGISRGVPLARLSVPAVDYDGTTNRTRIIEQCTIRIVFAPCSVTATGDGSIPILNAAQLRTWTI
;
A
#
# COMPACT_ATOMS: atom_id res chain seq x y z
N MET A 1 -39.71 23.21 -76.50
CA MET A 1 -39.37 23.90 -75.24
C MET A 1 -39.52 22.92 -74.09
N HIS A 2 -38.63 23.02 -73.09
CA HIS A 2 -38.49 22.17 -71.89
C HIS A 2 -37.85 20.79 -72.12
N CYS A 3 -37.00 20.26 -71.25
CA CYS A 3 -36.03 20.81 -70.30
C CYS A 3 -35.20 19.57 -69.92
N ARG A 4 -33.91 19.53 -70.22
CA ARG A 4 -33.02 18.46 -69.74
C ARG A 4 -32.72 18.75 -68.27
N GLN A 5 -33.15 17.88 -67.36
CA GLN A 5 -32.63 17.88 -65.99
C GLN A 5 -31.73 16.68 -65.76
N SER A 6 -30.48 17.04 -65.49
CA SER A 6 -29.32 16.24 -65.23
C SER A 6 -29.48 15.38 -63.97
N VAL A 7 -29.29 14.07 -64.12
CA VAL A 7 -29.04 13.14 -63.01
C VAL A 7 -27.57 13.27 -62.64
N ARG A 8 -27.23 14.20 -61.74
CA ARG A 8 -25.95 14.20 -61.00
C ARG A 8 -26.11 14.97 -59.68
N ALA A 9 -26.44 14.27 -58.60
CA ALA A 9 -26.07 14.65 -57.23
C ALA A 9 -26.57 13.59 -56.24
N LEU A 10 -25.95 12.42 -56.23
CA LEU A 10 -26.18 11.40 -55.19
C LEU A 10 -24.85 10.84 -54.69
N GLN A 11 -23.86 11.72 -54.49
CA GLN A 11 -22.54 11.36 -53.94
C GLN A 11 -21.89 12.53 -53.16
N PRO A 12 -22.55 13.06 -52.11
CA PRO A 12 -21.71 13.51 -50.98
C PRO A 12 -22.22 13.07 -49.60
N LEU A 13 -23.37 12.40 -49.50
CA LEU A 13 -23.96 12.11 -48.18
C LEU A 13 -23.44 10.84 -47.51
N VAL A 14 -22.90 9.89 -48.27
CA VAL A 14 -22.32 8.63 -47.72
C VAL A 14 -20.89 8.85 -47.19
N ALA A 15 -20.17 9.85 -47.70
CA ALA A 15 -18.82 10.17 -47.22
C ALA A 15 -18.81 10.93 -45.87
N ALA A 16 -19.90 11.64 -45.54
CA ALA A 16 -20.00 12.40 -44.30
C ALA A 16 -20.31 11.53 -43.06
N ILE A 17 -20.88 10.34 -43.24
CA ILE A 17 -21.22 9.42 -42.12
C ILE A 17 -20.04 8.50 -41.76
N LEU A 18 -19.13 8.24 -42.69
CA LEU A 18 -17.92 7.44 -42.43
C LEU A 18 -16.78 8.21 -41.74
N LEU A 19 -16.82 9.54 -41.74
CA LEU A 19 -15.80 10.39 -41.10
C LEU A 19 -16.10 10.76 -39.65
N VAL A 20 -17.26 10.36 -39.12
CA VAL A 20 -17.64 10.58 -37.70
C VAL A 20 -17.37 9.34 -36.82
N ILE A 21 -16.94 8.22 -37.40
CA ILE A 21 -16.71 6.97 -36.64
C ILE A 21 -15.21 6.71 -36.35
N VAL A 22 -14.29 7.52 -36.88
CA VAL A 22 -12.82 7.30 -36.71
C VAL A 22 -12.17 8.29 -35.73
N SER A 23 -12.94 9.03 -34.94
CA SER A 23 -12.40 10.04 -34.00
C SER A 23 -12.86 9.86 -32.55
N VAL A 24 -13.21 8.62 -32.14
CA VAL A 24 -13.41 8.24 -30.72
C VAL A 24 -12.45 7.11 -30.28
N ALA A 25 -11.46 6.77 -31.10
CA ALA A 25 -10.50 5.70 -30.81
C ALA A 25 -9.07 6.20 -30.49
N GLU A 26 -8.89 7.50 -30.26
CA GLU A 26 -7.63 8.05 -29.77
C GLU A 26 -7.81 8.56 -28.34
N GLY A 27 -7.04 8.00 -27.41
CA GLY A 27 -6.84 8.62 -26.11
C GLY A 27 -7.58 8.00 -24.93
N ARG A 28 -7.93 6.71 -24.94
CA ARG A 28 -7.87 5.93 -23.69
C ARG A 28 -6.42 5.51 -23.41
N ALA A 29 -5.51 6.49 -23.41
CA ALA A 29 -4.42 6.44 -22.46
C ALA A 29 -5.12 6.50 -21.11
N THR A 30 -5.39 5.34 -20.53
CA THR A 30 -5.65 5.25 -19.11
C THR A 30 -4.43 5.91 -18.47
N LEU A 31 -4.56 7.19 -18.13
CA LEU A 31 -4.00 7.73 -16.91
C LEU A 31 -4.43 6.72 -15.86
N ARG A 32 -3.61 5.68 -15.63
CA ARG A 32 -3.59 5.01 -14.35
C ARG A 32 -3.38 6.19 -13.42
N ALA A 33 -4.45 6.65 -12.79
CA ALA A 33 -4.36 7.66 -11.75
C ALA A 33 -3.25 7.14 -10.86
N SER A 34 -2.08 7.79 -10.93
CA SER A 34 -0.89 7.32 -10.23
C SER A 34 -1.31 7.35 -8.78
N GLN A 35 -1.57 6.18 -8.21
CA GLN A 35 -1.97 6.13 -6.82
C GLN A 35 -0.89 6.86 -6.03
N PRO A 36 -1.28 7.81 -5.16
CA PRO A 36 -0.29 8.52 -4.36
C PRO A 36 0.55 7.46 -3.62
N PRO A 37 1.87 7.63 -3.56
CA PRO A 37 2.72 6.65 -2.88
C PRO A 37 2.25 6.55 -1.43
N SER A 38 2.24 5.32 -0.89
CA SER A 38 1.75 5.08 0.47
C SER A 38 2.52 5.89 1.53
N PHE A 39 3.74 6.30 1.19
CA PHE A 39 4.60 7.14 2.00
C PHE A 39 5.06 8.36 1.20
N ARG A 40 4.94 9.54 1.79
CA ARG A 40 5.48 10.80 1.27
C ARG A 40 6.40 11.42 2.32
N VAL A 41 7.63 11.74 1.94
CA VAL A 41 8.56 12.47 2.81
C VAL A 41 8.10 13.92 2.95
N LEU A 42 7.86 14.36 4.18
CA LEU A 42 7.55 15.76 4.51
C LEU A 42 8.80 16.53 4.91
N ARG A 43 9.67 15.91 5.70
CA ARG A 43 10.94 16.47 6.16
C ARG A 43 11.95 15.34 6.36
N SER A 44 13.21 15.57 5.98
CA SER A 44 14.29 14.61 6.26
C SER A 44 15.61 15.35 6.46
N ASN A 45 16.22 15.13 7.62
CA ASN A 45 17.56 15.58 7.96
C ASN A 45 18.23 14.53 8.86
N GLN A 46 19.41 14.83 9.38
CA GLN A 46 20.18 13.91 10.21
C GLN A 46 19.56 13.62 11.59
N GLN A 47 18.72 14.51 12.09
CA GLN A 47 18.09 14.41 13.40
C GLN A 47 16.73 13.72 13.31
N GLU A 48 16.05 13.81 12.17
CA GLU A 48 14.74 13.21 12.02
C GLU A 48 14.27 13.01 10.58
N LEU A 49 13.32 12.09 10.45
CA LEU A 49 12.53 11.83 9.25
C LEU A 49 11.05 11.94 9.60
N VAL A 50 10.33 12.81 8.88
CA VAL A 50 8.88 12.99 8.99
C VAL A 50 8.23 12.54 7.70
N LEU A 51 7.32 11.59 7.81
CA LEU A 51 6.60 10.96 6.71
C LEU A 51 5.10 11.16 6.89
N HIS A 52 4.40 11.43 5.79
CA HIS A 52 2.98 11.22 5.70
C HIS A 52 2.73 9.82 5.17
N PHE A 53 1.96 9.03 5.91
CA PHE A 53 1.45 7.75 5.45
C PHE A 53 -0.01 7.92 5.02
N GLN A 54 -0.33 7.38 3.86
CA GLN A 54 -1.70 7.27 3.37
C GLN A 54 -1.90 5.88 2.79
N LEU A 55 -2.95 5.18 3.25
CA LEU A 55 -3.30 3.89 2.71
C LEU A 55 -3.77 4.06 1.25
N PRO A 56 -3.17 3.33 0.28
CA PRO A 56 -3.66 3.34 -1.10
C PRO A 56 -5.10 2.86 -1.20
N ALA A 57 -5.73 3.08 -2.35
CA ALA A 57 -7.10 2.59 -2.55
C ALA A 57 -7.20 1.10 -2.25
N TYR A 58 -8.19 0.75 -1.44
CA TYR A 58 -8.44 -0.60 -0.94
C TYR A 58 -9.90 -0.99 -1.15
N GLN A 59 -10.14 -2.29 -1.20
CA GLN A 59 -11.45 -2.92 -1.30
C GLN A 59 -11.70 -3.73 -0.03
N LEU A 60 -12.95 -3.74 0.39
CA LEU A 60 -13.43 -4.49 1.54
C LEU A 60 -14.35 -5.59 1.04
N ASP A 61 -13.91 -6.82 1.20
CA ASP A 61 -14.69 -8.01 0.89
C ASP A 61 -15.03 -8.74 2.18
N THR A 62 -16.13 -9.47 2.15
CA THR A 62 -16.47 -10.40 3.24
C THR A 62 -16.24 -11.83 2.75
N VAL A 63 -15.53 -12.61 3.56
CA VAL A 63 -15.34 -14.04 3.35
C VAL A 63 -16.13 -14.78 4.42
N ILE A 64 -16.81 -15.86 4.02
CA ILE A 64 -17.44 -16.78 4.95
C ILE A 64 -16.42 -17.89 5.25
N THR A 65 -16.01 -18.01 6.51
CA THR A 65 -15.07 -19.04 6.97
C THR A 65 -15.75 -20.40 7.08
N ARG A 66 -14.96 -21.47 7.29
CA ARG A 66 -15.46 -22.84 7.41
C ARG A 66 -16.49 -23.01 8.54
N ASP A 67 -16.32 -22.26 9.62
CA ASP A 67 -17.22 -22.21 10.77
C ASP A 67 -18.46 -21.31 10.57
N GLY A 68 -18.64 -20.74 9.37
CA GLY A 68 -19.76 -19.86 9.03
C GLY A 68 -19.58 -18.41 9.47
N THR A 69 -18.46 -18.07 10.11
CA THR A 69 -18.14 -16.72 10.55
C THR A 69 -17.87 -15.81 9.34
N ARG A 70 -18.43 -14.61 9.37
CA ARG A 70 -18.10 -13.56 8.39
C ARG A 70 -16.82 -12.87 8.84
N ALA A 71 -15.82 -12.84 7.96
CA ALA A 71 -14.55 -12.18 8.21
C ALA A 71 -14.21 -11.19 7.10
N LEU A 72 -13.56 -10.09 7.47
CA LEU A 72 -13.18 -9.00 6.61
C LEU A 72 -11.88 -9.32 5.89
N ARG A 73 -11.93 -9.33 4.56
CA ARG A 73 -10.75 -9.29 3.71
C ARG A 73 -10.54 -7.84 3.26
N VAL A 74 -9.35 -7.32 3.53
CA VAL A 74 -8.92 -6.02 2.98
C VAL A 74 -7.93 -6.29 1.87
N SER A 75 -8.31 -5.93 0.65
CA SER A 75 -7.47 -6.06 -0.55
C SER A 75 -6.99 -4.66 -0.93
N SER A 76 -5.71 -4.45 -1.22
CA SER A 76 -5.22 -3.18 -1.78
C SER A 76 -4.68 -3.37 -3.19
N ALA A 77 -4.82 -2.33 -4.00
CA ALA A 77 -4.32 -2.29 -5.37
C ALA A 77 -2.78 -2.47 -5.46
N SER A 78 -2.03 -2.22 -4.39
CA SER A 78 -0.58 -2.49 -4.36
C SER A 78 0.01 -2.48 -2.96
N GLY A 79 1.00 -3.35 -2.73
CA GLY A 79 2.01 -3.18 -1.67
C GLY A 79 1.67 -3.76 -0.30
N PHE A 80 0.50 -4.38 -0.10
CA PHE A 80 0.24 -5.09 1.14
C PHE A 80 1.12 -6.34 1.23
N GLU A 81 1.96 -6.36 2.26
CA GLU A 81 2.61 -7.56 2.74
C GLU A 81 1.71 -8.20 3.80
N VAL A 82 1.43 -9.50 3.66
CA VAL A 82 0.77 -10.30 4.71
C VAL A 82 1.86 -11.17 5.34
N PRO A 83 2.37 -10.83 6.53
CA PRO A 83 3.38 -11.63 7.20
C PRO A 83 2.90 -13.06 7.41
N LEU A 84 3.83 -14.02 7.33
CA LEU A 84 3.55 -15.40 7.71
C LEU A 84 3.05 -15.42 9.16
N SER A 85 1.98 -16.16 9.40
CA SER A 85 1.41 -16.39 10.72
C SER A 85 0.88 -17.81 10.79
N ASP A 86 0.64 -18.32 12.00
CA ASP A 86 0.10 -19.65 12.16
C ASP A 86 -1.31 -19.75 11.53
N PRO A 87 -1.65 -20.85 10.85
CA PRO A 87 -2.96 -21.00 10.21
C PRO A 87 -4.12 -20.86 11.20
N GLY A 88 -5.06 -19.97 10.93
CA GLY A 88 -6.17 -19.64 11.80
C GLY A 88 -5.96 -18.42 12.70
N SER A 89 -4.79 -17.77 12.67
CA SER A 89 -4.56 -16.46 13.28
C SER A 89 -5.14 -15.33 12.42
N PRO A 90 -5.54 -14.17 12.96
CA PRO A 90 -5.99 -13.05 12.13
C PRO A 90 -4.86 -12.58 11.19
N GLN A 91 -5.20 -12.33 9.92
CA GLN A 91 -4.26 -11.72 8.99
C GLN A 91 -4.05 -10.25 9.29
N ARG A 92 -2.81 -9.81 9.11
CA ARG A 92 -2.38 -8.42 9.23
C ARG A 92 -1.86 -7.94 7.88
N GLY A 93 -2.37 -6.81 7.42
CA GLY A 93 -1.85 -6.12 6.24
C GLY A 93 -0.82 -5.09 6.66
N ILE A 94 0.43 -5.27 6.23
CA ILE A 94 1.54 -4.36 6.48
C ILE A 94 1.92 -3.63 5.20
N LEU A 95 2.16 -2.32 5.31
CA LEU A 95 2.85 -1.54 4.29
C LEU A 95 4.23 -1.18 4.80
N SER A 96 5.25 -1.52 4.03
CA SER A 96 6.64 -1.31 4.40
C SER A 96 7.38 -0.44 3.40
N ALA A 97 8.39 0.27 3.88
CA ALA A 97 9.27 1.07 3.07
C ALA A 97 10.69 1.09 3.64
N MET A 98 11.67 1.18 2.75
CA MET A 98 13.06 1.33 3.12
C MET A 98 13.40 2.81 3.30
N ILE A 99 14.08 3.14 4.38
CA ILE A 99 14.55 4.49 4.70
C ILE A 99 16.05 4.48 4.96
N ALA A 100 16.70 5.60 4.66
CA ALA A 100 18.05 5.86 5.11
C ALA A 100 18.05 6.30 6.58
N ILE A 101 19.05 5.86 7.34
CA ILE A 101 19.31 6.30 8.71
C ILE A 101 20.75 6.86 8.81
N PRO A 102 21.04 7.76 9.76
CA PRO A 102 22.31 8.49 9.77
C PRO A 102 23.55 7.61 10.04
N SER A 103 23.38 6.54 10.82
CA SER A 103 24.45 5.61 11.20
C SER A 103 23.91 4.24 11.56
N VAL A 104 24.75 3.20 11.48
CA VAL A 104 24.45 1.84 11.93
C VAL A 104 24.20 1.79 13.44
N ALA A 105 24.88 2.65 14.20
CA ALA A 105 24.73 2.76 15.65
C ALA A 105 23.59 3.70 16.08
N ALA A 106 22.87 4.29 15.12
CA ALA A 106 21.80 5.23 15.45
C ALA A 106 20.67 4.49 16.18
N THR A 107 20.29 5.00 17.35
CA THR A 107 19.02 4.66 17.98
C THR A 107 17.96 5.65 17.51
N TRP A 108 16.69 5.25 17.56
CA TRP A 108 15.60 6.11 17.14
C TRP A 108 14.37 5.95 18.02
N THR A 109 13.55 6.99 18.05
CA THR A 109 12.21 6.97 18.63
C THR A 109 11.17 7.23 17.55
N LEU A 110 10.03 6.55 17.66
CA LEU A 110 8.92 6.68 16.74
C LEU A 110 7.74 7.37 17.41
N GLN A 111 7.16 8.35 16.72
CA GLN A 111 5.97 9.05 17.16
C GLN A 111 4.95 9.06 16.03
N LEU A 112 3.70 8.73 16.36
CA LEU A 112 2.58 8.82 15.44
C LEU A 112 1.68 9.98 15.86
N THR A 113 1.28 10.79 14.90
CA THR A 113 0.32 11.88 15.09
C THR A 113 -0.68 11.91 13.95
N GLY A 114 -1.84 12.56 14.17
CA GLY A 114 -2.87 12.72 13.14
C GLY A 114 -3.36 11.38 12.57
N VAL A 115 -3.49 10.36 13.42
CA VAL A 115 -3.93 9.02 13.00
C VAL A 115 -5.43 9.08 12.69
N GLN A 116 -5.79 8.80 11.44
CA GLN A 116 -7.18 8.52 11.06
C GLN A 116 -7.34 7.02 10.90
N GLU A 117 -8.31 6.49 11.62
CA GLU A 117 -8.61 5.06 11.63
C GLU A 117 -10.06 4.81 11.25
N ARG A 118 -10.29 3.70 10.58
CA ARG A 118 -11.61 3.14 10.36
C ARG A 118 -11.70 1.81 11.10
N TRP A 119 -12.78 1.66 11.87
CA TRP A 119 -13.06 0.45 12.63
C TRP A 119 -14.25 -0.28 12.02
N ILE A 120 -14.11 -1.60 11.83
CA ILE A 120 -15.13 -2.44 11.22
C ILE A 120 -15.44 -3.59 12.17
N GLU A 121 -16.74 -3.82 12.43
CA GLU A 121 -17.26 -4.85 13.33
C GLU A 121 -17.27 -6.25 12.68
N LEU A 122 -16.14 -6.63 12.11
CA LEU A 122 -15.86 -7.96 11.61
C LEU A 122 -14.41 -8.33 11.96
N PRO A 123 -14.15 -9.60 12.31
CA PRO A 123 -12.79 -10.09 12.45
C PRO A 123 -12.05 -10.01 11.11
N SER A 124 -10.73 -9.82 11.12
CA SER A 124 -9.92 -9.97 9.90
C SER A 124 -10.01 -11.42 9.41
N ILE A 125 -9.80 -11.70 8.12
CA ILE A 125 -9.72 -13.09 7.64
C ILE A 125 -8.59 -13.84 8.35
N PRO A 126 -8.75 -15.14 8.63
CA PRO A 126 -7.68 -15.93 9.21
C PRO A 126 -6.58 -16.22 8.18
N TYR A 127 -5.36 -16.45 8.67
CA TYR A 127 -4.28 -16.98 7.86
C TYR A 127 -4.70 -18.38 7.38
N PRO A 128 -4.67 -18.67 6.06
CA PRO A 128 -5.25 -19.89 5.52
C PRO A 128 -4.44 -21.11 5.95
N ARG A 129 -5.08 -22.27 6.00
CA ARG A 129 -4.36 -23.54 6.00
C ARG A 129 -3.96 -23.87 4.57
N ALA A 130 -2.68 -24.15 4.35
CA ALA A 130 -2.25 -24.79 3.12
C ALA A 130 -2.90 -26.18 3.07
N ARG A 131 -3.67 -26.46 2.02
CA ARG A 131 -4.21 -27.79 1.79
C ARG A 131 -3.12 -28.60 1.10
N ILE A 132 -2.69 -29.69 1.72
CA ILE A 132 -1.78 -30.64 1.07
C ILE A 132 -2.67 -31.54 0.18
N GLY A 133 -2.72 -31.27 -1.14
CA GLY A 133 -3.51 -32.03 -2.12
C GLY A 133 -3.72 -31.28 -3.45
N ASP A 134 -4.19 -31.99 -4.49
CA ASP A 134 -4.18 -31.61 -5.93
C ASP A 134 -4.90 -30.30 -6.33
N ASP A 135 -5.63 -29.64 -5.43
CA ASP A 135 -6.22 -28.32 -5.67
C ASP A 135 -5.44 -27.24 -4.91
N GLU A 136 -4.27 -26.88 -5.43
CA GLU A 136 -3.38 -25.83 -4.87
C GLU A 136 -4.05 -24.44 -4.75
N ASN A 137 -5.24 -24.27 -5.33
CA ASN A 137 -5.95 -22.99 -5.41
C ASN A 137 -7.09 -22.80 -4.39
N VAL A 138 -7.45 -23.81 -3.59
CA VAL A 138 -8.54 -23.68 -2.60
C VAL A 138 -7.97 -23.35 -1.22
N GLN A 139 -7.91 -22.06 -0.88
CA GLN A 139 -7.56 -21.61 0.47
C GLN A 139 -8.70 -21.88 1.44
N GLU A 140 -8.43 -22.63 2.51
CA GLU A 140 -9.39 -22.86 3.58
C GLU A 140 -9.15 -21.90 4.75
N TYR A 141 -10.19 -21.15 5.10
CA TYR A 141 -10.19 -20.18 6.19
C TYR A 141 -10.93 -20.75 7.40
N GLN A 142 -10.21 -20.95 8.51
CA GLN A 142 -10.78 -21.40 9.79
C GLN A 142 -10.27 -20.50 10.91
N ILE A 143 -11.16 -19.94 11.72
CA ILE A 143 -10.78 -19.11 12.87
C ILE A 143 -10.30 -19.99 14.03
N ALA A 144 -9.10 -19.70 14.55
CA ALA A 144 -8.63 -20.23 15.82
C ALA A 144 -9.01 -19.26 16.95
N ALA A 145 -10.08 -19.56 17.68
CA ALA A 145 -10.70 -18.64 18.63
C ALA A 145 -9.76 -18.16 19.75
N ASP A 146 -8.85 -19.02 20.20
CA ASP A 146 -7.79 -18.71 21.16
C ASP A 146 -6.87 -17.61 20.63
N ARG A 147 -6.47 -17.71 19.36
CA ARG A 147 -5.55 -16.75 18.74
C ARG A 147 -6.20 -15.40 18.48
N TYR A 148 -7.46 -15.38 18.07
CA TYR A 148 -8.21 -14.14 17.93
C TYR A 148 -8.40 -13.45 19.28
N ARG A 149 -8.72 -14.19 20.34
CA ARG A 149 -8.97 -13.60 21.66
C ARG A 149 -7.75 -12.87 22.23
N VAL A 150 -6.56 -13.40 22.03
CA VAL A 150 -5.32 -12.84 22.60
C VAL A 150 -4.60 -11.87 21.65
N HIS A 151 -5.09 -11.70 20.42
CA HIS A 151 -4.41 -10.89 19.42
C HIS A 151 -4.48 -9.40 19.76
N GLN A 152 -3.31 -8.76 19.76
CA GLN A 152 -3.16 -7.34 20.04
C GLN A 152 -2.71 -6.58 18.80
N LEU A 153 -3.13 -5.33 18.72
CA LEU A 153 -2.74 -4.40 17.66
C LEU A 153 -1.22 -4.23 17.64
N ALA A 154 -0.61 -4.43 16.48
CA ALA A 154 0.78 -4.07 16.27
C ALA A 154 0.96 -2.55 16.27
N SER A 155 2.11 -2.13 16.78
CA SER A 155 2.64 -0.79 16.61
C SER A 155 3.34 -0.65 15.26
N VAL A 156 3.48 0.58 14.78
CA VAL A 156 4.43 0.88 13.69
C VAL A 156 5.84 0.57 14.17
N GLN A 157 6.62 -0.06 13.31
CA GLN A 157 7.97 -0.52 13.63
C GLN A 157 8.99 0.06 12.64
N CYS A 158 10.17 0.37 13.12
CA CYS A 158 11.32 0.72 12.31
C CYS A 158 12.49 -0.14 12.80
N ALA A 159 13.01 -1.00 11.93
CA ALA A 159 14.06 -1.96 12.25
C ALA A 159 15.26 -1.78 11.31
N TYR A 160 16.47 -1.90 11.84
CA TYR A 160 17.68 -1.88 11.02
C TYR A 160 17.62 -2.98 9.97
N ALA A 161 17.96 -2.65 8.72
CA ALA A 161 17.84 -3.54 7.57
C ALA A 161 19.16 -3.77 6.83
N GLY A 162 20.27 -3.21 7.34
CA GLY A 162 21.61 -3.40 6.77
C GLY A 162 22.18 -2.14 6.15
N ILE A 163 23.22 -2.33 5.33
CA ILE A 163 23.90 -1.26 4.59
C ILE A 163 23.81 -1.59 3.09
N SER A 164 23.48 -0.59 2.28
CA SER A 164 23.55 -0.70 0.82
C SER A 164 24.34 0.46 0.26
N ARG A 165 25.39 0.17 -0.52
CA ARG A 165 26.28 1.17 -1.13
C ARG A 165 26.74 2.27 -0.16
N GLY A 166 27.12 1.88 1.06
CA GLY A 166 27.58 2.83 2.09
C GLY A 166 26.46 3.61 2.80
N VAL A 167 25.19 3.34 2.51
CA VAL A 167 24.05 3.96 3.20
C VAL A 167 23.46 2.96 4.20
N PRO A 168 23.47 3.27 5.52
CA PRO A 168 22.73 2.51 6.51
C PRO A 168 21.22 2.64 6.27
N LEU A 169 20.53 1.50 6.30
CA LEU A 169 19.10 1.40 5.98
C LEU A 169 18.30 0.84 7.16
N ALA A 170 17.05 1.29 7.26
CA ALA A 170 16.04 0.68 8.11
C ALA A 170 14.76 0.40 7.30
N ARG A 171 14.00 -0.61 7.74
CA ARG A 171 12.67 -0.92 7.23
C ARG A 171 11.65 -0.33 8.19
N LEU A 172 10.87 0.63 7.69
CA LEU A 172 9.65 1.11 8.33
C LEU A 172 8.50 0.19 7.94
N SER A 173 7.67 -0.22 8.89
CA SER A 173 6.53 -1.11 8.70
C SER A 173 5.30 -0.57 9.43
N VAL A 174 4.23 -0.32 8.69
CA VAL A 174 2.94 0.17 9.22
C VAL A 174 1.90 -0.95 9.13
N PRO A 175 1.37 -1.45 10.26
CA PRO A 175 0.27 -2.42 10.27
C PRO A 175 -1.04 -1.71 9.93
N ALA A 176 -1.23 -1.43 8.64
CA ALA A 176 -2.35 -0.61 8.17
C ALA A 176 -3.69 -1.34 8.25
N VAL A 177 -3.69 -2.67 8.30
CA VAL A 177 -4.87 -3.48 8.62
C VAL A 177 -4.48 -4.45 9.73
N ASP A 178 -5.17 -4.38 10.86
CA ASP A 178 -4.94 -5.28 11.98
C ASP A 178 -6.24 -5.54 12.74
N TYR A 179 -6.31 -6.66 13.44
CA TYR A 179 -7.47 -7.02 14.25
C TYR A 179 -7.19 -6.70 15.73
N ASP A 180 -8.21 -6.39 16.50
CA ASP A 180 -8.13 -6.25 17.96
C ASP A 180 -9.01 -7.30 18.63
N GLY A 181 -8.38 -8.24 19.34
CA GLY A 181 -9.06 -9.31 20.07
C GLY A 181 -9.91 -8.82 21.24
N THR A 182 -9.61 -7.64 21.80
CA THR A 182 -10.33 -7.06 22.93
C THR A 182 -11.68 -6.50 22.50
N THR A 183 -11.70 -5.79 21.38
CA THR A 183 -12.90 -5.15 20.85
C THR A 183 -13.60 -5.97 19.77
N ASN A 184 -12.99 -7.07 19.32
CA ASN A 184 -13.45 -7.92 18.23
C ASN A 184 -13.74 -7.12 16.95
N ARG A 185 -12.82 -6.21 16.61
CA ARG A 185 -12.96 -5.31 15.45
C ARG A 185 -11.67 -5.29 14.64
N THR A 186 -11.82 -5.11 13.34
CA THR A 186 -10.68 -4.83 12.45
C THR A 186 -10.45 -3.33 12.38
N ARG A 187 -9.22 -2.92 12.68
CA ARG A 187 -8.69 -1.57 12.55
C ARG A 187 -8.03 -1.39 11.18
N ILE A 188 -8.37 -0.31 10.50
CA ILE A 188 -7.70 0.14 9.29
C ILE A 188 -7.11 1.52 9.55
N ILE A 189 -5.79 1.67 9.47
CA ILE A 189 -5.14 2.99 9.52
C ILE A 189 -5.18 3.57 8.12
N GLU A 190 -5.99 4.60 7.91
CA GLU A 190 -6.17 5.22 6.60
C GLU A 190 -5.11 6.28 6.31
N GLN A 191 -4.72 7.03 7.34
CA GLN A 191 -3.62 7.98 7.26
C GLN A 191 -3.00 8.24 8.63
N CYS A 192 -1.72 8.62 8.63
CA CYS A 192 -1.06 9.17 9.81
C CYS A 192 0.19 9.96 9.42
N THR A 193 0.72 10.72 10.37
CA THR A 193 2.07 11.29 10.29
C THR A 193 3.00 10.48 11.18
N ILE A 194 4.11 10.04 10.62
CA ILE A 194 5.14 9.26 11.30
C ILE A 194 6.37 10.14 11.44
N ARG A 195 6.79 10.39 12.68
CA ARG A 195 8.05 11.09 12.98
C ARG A 195 9.03 10.11 13.59
N ILE A 196 10.20 10.00 12.97
CA ILE A 196 11.33 9.21 13.42
C ILE A 196 12.40 10.19 13.88
N VAL A 197 12.73 10.18 15.17
CA VAL A 197 13.80 11.03 15.72
C VAL A 197 15.03 10.17 15.94
N PHE A 198 16.13 10.52 15.29
CA PHE A 198 17.42 9.87 15.42
C PHE A 198 18.20 10.44 16.60
N ALA A 199 18.82 9.58 17.39
CA ALA A 199 19.77 10.03 18.40
C ALA A 199 20.99 10.70 17.74
N PRO A 200 21.63 11.68 18.42
CA PRO A 200 22.85 12.30 17.91
C PRO A 200 23.92 11.25 17.60
N CYS A 201 24.40 11.22 16.35
CA CYS A 201 25.46 10.32 15.91
C CYS A 201 26.23 10.93 14.73
N SER A 202 27.46 10.48 14.51
CA SER A 202 28.24 10.85 13.33
C SER A 202 27.61 10.24 12.08
N VAL A 203 27.32 11.10 11.10
CA VAL A 203 26.68 10.66 9.86
C VAL A 203 27.68 9.98 8.95
N THR A 204 27.35 8.76 8.52
CA THR A 204 28.18 7.96 7.61
C THR A 204 27.50 7.70 6.27
N ALA A 205 26.23 8.05 6.14
CA ALA A 205 25.44 7.86 4.93
C ALA A 205 25.94 8.77 3.79
N THR A 206 26.61 8.17 2.80
CA THR A 206 26.99 8.85 1.54
C THR A 206 26.37 8.08 0.38
N GLY A 207 25.24 8.57 -0.14
CA GLY A 207 24.46 7.89 -1.18
C GLY A 207 24.50 8.59 -2.53
N ASP A 208 24.62 7.81 -3.61
CA ASP A 208 24.55 8.31 -4.99
C ASP A 208 23.11 8.65 -5.44
N GLY A 209 22.09 8.26 -4.67
CA GLY A 209 20.66 8.49 -4.93
C GLY A 209 19.99 7.40 -5.78
N SER A 210 20.71 6.33 -6.14
CA SER A 210 20.19 5.23 -6.97
C SER A 210 19.51 4.10 -6.18
N ILE A 211 19.54 4.16 -4.84
CA ILE A 211 18.94 3.17 -3.96
C ILE A 211 17.43 3.47 -3.83
N PRO A 212 16.52 2.48 -3.97
CA PRO A 212 15.09 2.68 -3.85
C PRO A 212 14.66 2.84 -2.38
N ILE A 213 14.96 4.01 -1.79
CA ILE A 213 14.62 4.38 -0.40
C ILE A 213 13.83 5.70 -0.40
N LEU A 214 12.97 5.90 0.61
CA LEU A 214 12.04 7.03 0.62
C LEU A 214 12.72 8.41 0.63
N ASN A 215 13.78 8.56 1.42
CA ASN A 215 14.49 9.82 1.63
C ASN A 215 15.80 9.94 0.84
N ALA A 216 15.91 9.21 -0.29
CA ALA A 216 17.10 9.24 -1.14
C ALA A 216 17.48 10.66 -1.59
N ALA A 217 16.47 11.48 -1.93
CA ALA A 217 16.69 12.84 -2.43
C ALA A 217 17.33 13.77 -1.36
N GLN A 218 17.01 13.55 -0.09
CA GLN A 218 17.46 14.38 1.03
C GLN A 218 18.77 13.89 1.65
N LEU A 219 19.26 12.71 1.29
CA LEU A 219 20.54 12.20 1.80
C LEU A 219 21.72 13.13 1.51
N ARG A 220 21.72 13.83 0.37
CA ARG A 220 22.81 14.74 0.00
C ARG A 220 22.88 15.99 0.89
N THR A 221 21.79 16.32 1.59
CA THR A 221 21.73 17.48 2.49
C THR A 221 22.06 17.12 3.94
N TRP A 222 22.43 15.86 4.20
CA TRP A 222 22.87 15.42 5.52
C TRP A 222 24.35 15.78 5.69
N THR A 223 24.64 17.02 6.07
CA THR A 223 25.99 17.58 6.25
C THR A 223 26.65 17.11 7.54
N ILE A 224 27.83 16.51 7.47
CA ILE A 224 28.66 16.12 8.62
C ILE A 224 28.99 17.33 9.51
#